data_AF-T2MC41-F1
#
_entry.id   AF-T2MC41-F1
#
_cell.length_a   1.000
_cell.length_b   1.000
_cell.length_c   1.000
_cell.angle_alpha   90.00
_cell.angle_beta   90.00
_cell.angle_gamma   90.00
#
_symmetry.space_group_name_H-M   'P 1'
#
loop_
_entity.id
_entity.type
_entity.pdbx_description
1 polymer ?
#
loop_
_entity_poly.entity_id
_entity_poly.type
_entity_poly.pdbx_seq_one_letter_code
_entity_poly.pdbx_strand_id
1 'polypeptide(L)'
;MSPLSLLHEELKKKLNDCKCLQKIQDEEFKCQLSTQTKQVNDMTSKCFSSFLETSKKVISLYDTNNESSQFFFQYPLDDLFAEEEKFTSALAEYTKKQFFQGISDIAETKDTSQYGLLDLSNPDTQILKGESQEEKMKHRNELLRLQSQYMQSEMKRLQSEVNFHGVKKALETAEEQLKMLTSDSFNIDEIDFDKEISLLTAELKSKKESRDNMINGEIKTILLELEQLYSTKIIDGNCDLKIARQKYFLEKLDEVIKHLTQQSSRQHCLSLMYELELKEHRNTYYLLASVKTLLSNEIKSMESRIKLLNEPYFKDIPKNNETILSNDTFANRLYDAIVPPGDKVVLYKTYQDIADHAKQAVPLESYDELKQLKDLQTALKNVEHFLQNNYLKEGEQISSLTTNIEENLSHSELQVNEIIKDIVYKRKILSMDPYKNMERDLFPYFFNNPALLKQCFNEVNLSENSLI
;
A
#
# COMPACT_ATOMS: atom_id res chain seq x y z
N MET A 1 -13.28 -41.32 102.44
CA MET A 1 -12.65 -41.06 101.14
C MET A 1 -13.29 -39.80 100.58
N SER A 2 -12.54 -38.70 100.54
CA SER A 2 -13.06 -37.33 100.41
C SER A 2 -13.54 -37.01 98.98
N PRO A 3 -14.65 -36.27 98.79
CA PRO A 3 -15.16 -35.89 97.46
C PRO A 3 -14.18 -35.04 96.64
N LEU A 4 -13.17 -34.43 97.27
CA LEU A 4 -12.07 -33.74 96.59
C LEU A 4 -11.12 -34.69 95.82
N SER A 5 -10.96 -35.94 96.27
CA SER A 5 -10.01 -36.89 95.62
C SER A 5 -10.56 -37.40 94.29
N LEU A 6 -11.87 -37.63 94.22
CA LEU A 6 -12.55 -38.11 93.02
C LEU A 6 -12.58 -37.01 91.93
N LEU A 7 -12.91 -35.77 92.33
CA LEU A 7 -12.86 -34.60 91.45
C LEU A 7 -11.45 -34.31 90.94
N HIS A 8 -10.42 -34.54 91.77
CA HIS A 8 -9.03 -34.36 91.35
C HIS A 8 -8.61 -35.42 90.33
N GLU A 9 -8.97 -36.70 90.51
CA GLU A 9 -8.72 -37.74 89.51
C GLU A 9 -9.48 -37.51 88.20
N GLU A 10 -10.73 -37.04 88.29
CA GLU A 10 -11.57 -36.78 87.12
C GLU A 10 -11.08 -35.55 86.32
N LEU A 11 -10.63 -34.49 87.01
CA LEU A 11 -9.94 -33.36 86.38
C LEU A 11 -8.60 -33.77 85.77
N LYS A 12 -7.84 -34.65 86.43
CA LYS A 12 -6.55 -35.15 85.91
C LYS A 12 -6.74 -36.00 84.65
N LYS A 13 -7.81 -36.79 84.61
CA LYS A 13 -8.22 -37.56 83.43
C LYS A 13 -8.63 -36.64 82.28
N LYS A 14 -9.50 -35.66 82.53
CA LYS A 14 -9.88 -34.66 81.51
C LYS A 14 -8.70 -33.81 81.03
N LEU A 15 -7.76 -33.48 81.90
CA LEU A 15 -6.53 -32.77 81.53
C LEU A 15 -5.62 -33.64 80.65
N ASN A 16 -5.51 -34.94 80.95
CA ASN A 16 -4.74 -35.88 80.14
C ASN A 16 -5.41 -36.14 78.77
N ASP A 17 -6.73 -36.21 78.73
CA ASP A 17 -7.50 -36.35 77.49
C ASP A 17 -7.34 -35.08 76.61
N CYS A 18 -7.39 -33.88 77.20
CA CYS A 18 -7.08 -32.62 76.51
C CYS A 18 -5.64 -32.55 76.00
N LYS A 19 -4.65 -33.03 76.78
CA LYS A 19 -3.25 -33.09 76.34
C LYS A 19 -3.03 -34.10 75.20
N CYS A 20 -3.78 -35.20 75.20
CA CYS A 20 -3.76 -36.19 74.12
C CYS A 20 -4.35 -35.61 72.83
N LEU A 21 -5.47 -34.89 72.91
CA LEU A 21 -6.06 -34.18 71.77
C LEU A 21 -5.14 -33.10 71.22
N GLN A 22 -4.46 -32.35 72.08
CA GLN A 22 -3.50 -31.32 71.66
C GLN A 22 -2.29 -31.92 70.93
N LYS A 23 -1.75 -33.05 71.42
CA LYS A 23 -0.67 -33.78 70.73
C LYS A 23 -1.10 -34.29 69.35
N ILE A 24 -2.32 -34.83 69.23
CA ILE A 24 -2.85 -35.30 67.94
C ILE A 24 -3.01 -34.12 66.97
N GLN A 25 -3.53 -32.98 67.44
CA GLN A 25 -3.62 -31.76 66.63
C GLN A 25 -2.23 -31.26 66.19
N ASP A 26 -1.25 -31.23 67.08
CA ASP A 26 0.11 -30.80 66.76
C ASP A 26 0.80 -31.75 65.76
N GLU A 27 0.58 -33.06 65.88
CA GLU A 27 1.07 -34.07 64.92
C GLU A 27 0.38 -33.97 63.56
N GLU A 28 -0.94 -33.72 63.53
CA GLU A 28 -1.70 -33.47 62.30
C GLU A 28 -1.24 -32.19 61.60
N PHE A 29 -1.05 -31.09 62.35
CA PHE A 29 -0.52 -29.83 61.81
C PHE A 29 0.91 -30.00 61.26
N LYS A 30 1.76 -30.76 61.95
CA LYS A 30 3.14 -31.06 61.49
C LYS A 30 3.14 -31.91 60.22
N CYS A 31 2.27 -32.92 60.15
CA CYS A 31 2.08 -33.70 58.93
C CYS A 31 1.61 -32.82 57.78
N GLN A 32 0.59 -31.98 58.00
CA GLN A 32 0.06 -31.04 57.01
C GLN A 32 1.12 -30.07 56.48
N LEU A 33 1.90 -29.43 57.37
CA LEU A 33 3.00 -28.54 56.99
C LEU A 33 4.05 -29.29 56.16
N SER A 34 4.46 -30.50 56.59
CA SER A 34 5.46 -31.28 55.83
C SER A 34 4.96 -31.69 54.44
N THR A 35 3.67 -32.02 54.32
CA THR A 35 3.06 -32.36 53.02
C THR A 35 2.91 -31.12 52.15
N GLN A 36 2.56 -29.97 52.70
CA GLN A 36 2.46 -28.71 51.95
C GLN A 36 3.82 -28.26 51.44
N THR A 37 4.88 -28.30 52.26
CA THR A 37 6.23 -27.94 51.81
C THR A 37 6.72 -28.86 50.70
N LYS A 38 6.51 -30.18 50.83
CA LYS A 38 6.86 -31.13 49.76
C LYS A 38 6.06 -30.89 48.47
N GLN A 39 4.76 -30.63 48.58
CA GLN A 39 3.93 -30.31 47.42
C GLN A 39 4.36 -29.02 46.73
N VAL A 40 4.72 -27.97 47.49
CA VAL A 40 5.23 -26.71 46.94
C VAL A 40 6.57 -26.93 46.23
N ASN A 41 7.48 -27.72 46.79
CA ASN A 41 8.78 -28.03 46.18
C ASN A 41 8.65 -28.90 44.91
N ASP A 42 7.72 -29.85 44.92
CA ASP A 42 7.41 -30.66 43.73
C ASP A 42 6.77 -29.81 42.62
N MET A 43 5.95 -28.83 42.99
CA MET A 43 5.34 -27.90 42.03
C MET A 43 6.35 -26.91 41.46
N THR A 44 7.23 -26.35 42.28
CA THR A 44 8.28 -25.42 41.82
C THR A 44 9.28 -26.14 40.91
N SER A 45 9.77 -27.33 41.28
CA SER A 45 10.67 -28.13 40.44
C SER A 45 10.06 -28.51 39.09
N LYS A 46 8.77 -28.89 39.06
CA LYS A 46 8.03 -29.12 37.80
C LYS A 46 7.94 -27.85 36.97
N CYS A 47 7.58 -26.72 37.57
CA CYS A 47 7.56 -25.42 36.87
C CYS A 47 8.93 -25.07 36.29
N PHE A 48 10.02 -25.26 37.03
CA PHE A 48 11.39 -25.03 36.55
C PHE A 48 11.75 -25.91 35.35
N SER A 49 11.46 -27.21 35.41
CA SER A 49 11.71 -28.13 34.30
C SER A 49 10.92 -27.74 33.04
N SER A 50 9.64 -27.40 33.20
CA SER A 50 8.79 -26.95 32.09
C SER A 50 9.29 -25.64 31.47
N PHE A 51 9.80 -24.70 32.29
CA PHE A 51 10.34 -23.44 31.81
C PHE A 51 11.67 -23.61 31.06
N LEU A 52 12.53 -24.52 31.52
CA LEU A 52 13.76 -24.86 30.80
C LEU A 52 13.47 -25.57 29.47
N GLU A 53 12.40 -26.36 29.40
CA GLU A 53 11.95 -26.94 28.14
C GLU A 53 11.37 -25.88 27.19
N THR A 54 10.54 -24.95 27.70
CA THR A 54 9.99 -23.89 26.85
C THR A 54 11.07 -22.92 26.37
N SER A 55 12.07 -22.59 27.20
CA SER A 55 13.18 -21.73 26.76
C SER A 55 14.02 -22.40 25.67
N LYS A 56 14.31 -23.69 25.78
CA LYS A 56 14.99 -24.47 24.72
C LYS A 56 14.16 -24.52 23.44
N LYS A 57 12.84 -24.71 23.55
CA LYS A 57 11.92 -24.65 22.41
C LYS A 57 11.96 -23.27 21.74
N VAL A 58 11.89 -22.19 22.52
CA VAL A 58 11.99 -20.82 22.00
C VAL A 58 13.31 -20.62 21.27
N ILE A 59 14.45 -21.02 21.83
CA ILE A 59 15.75 -20.92 21.15
C ILE A 59 15.73 -21.68 19.81
N SER A 60 15.15 -22.89 19.78
CA SER A 60 15.06 -23.65 18.53
C SER A 60 14.15 -23.01 17.47
N LEU A 61 13.14 -22.21 17.86
CA LEU A 61 12.30 -21.48 16.90
C LEU A 61 13.08 -20.40 16.14
N TYR A 62 14.07 -19.78 16.77
CA TYR A 62 14.91 -18.73 16.16
C TYR A 62 16.18 -19.28 15.50
N ASP A 63 16.41 -20.59 15.56
CA ASP A 63 17.55 -21.23 14.93
C ASP A 63 17.25 -21.42 13.44
N THR A 64 18.01 -20.73 12.57
CA THR A 64 17.77 -20.65 11.12
C THR A 64 18.03 -21.96 10.37
N ASN A 65 18.48 -23.01 11.06
CA ASN A 65 18.82 -24.31 10.50
C ASN A 65 17.66 -25.33 10.50
N ASN A 66 16.49 -24.98 11.03
CA ASN A 66 15.33 -25.88 11.03
C ASN A 66 14.60 -25.84 9.67
N GLU A 67 14.34 -27.01 9.09
CA GLU A 67 13.68 -27.19 7.78
C GLU A 67 12.24 -26.62 7.70
N SER A 68 11.64 -26.25 8.83
CA SER A 68 10.33 -25.63 8.92
C SER A 68 10.45 -24.15 9.31
N SER A 69 10.49 -23.25 8.33
CA SER A 69 10.43 -21.80 8.56
C SER A 69 9.11 -21.45 9.28
N GLN A 70 9.20 -21.07 10.55
CA GLN A 70 8.04 -20.68 11.36
C GLN A 70 7.80 -19.17 11.36
N PHE A 71 8.84 -18.42 11.03
CA PHE A 71 8.84 -16.96 10.99
C PHE A 71 9.04 -16.45 9.56
N PHE A 72 8.51 -15.26 9.28
CA PHE A 72 8.50 -14.72 7.93
C PHE A 72 9.91 -14.25 7.49
N PHE A 73 10.74 -13.78 8.43
CA PHE A 73 12.17 -13.49 8.18
C PHE A 73 13.02 -14.71 7.83
N GLN A 74 12.57 -15.93 8.17
CA GLN A 74 13.27 -17.18 7.83
C GLN A 74 12.94 -17.69 6.42
N TYR A 75 12.00 -17.05 5.73
CA TYR A 75 11.61 -17.46 4.38
C TYR A 75 12.61 -16.92 3.36
N PRO A 76 13.14 -17.75 2.44
CA PRO A 76 14.02 -17.26 1.38
C PRO A 76 13.23 -16.38 0.42
N LEU A 77 13.55 -15.08 0.38
CA LEU A 77 12.89 -14.13 -0.52
C LEU A 77 13.53 -14.03 -1.90
N ASP A 78 14.63 -14.74 -2.13
CA ASP A 78 15.38 -14.68 -3.38
C ASP A 78 14.51 -15.00 -4.59
N ASP A 79 13.61 -15.99 -4.47
CA ASP A 79 12.67 -16.36 -5.52
C ASP A 79 11.64 -15.26 -5.78
N LEU A 80 11.12 -14.62 -4.72
CA LEU A 80 10.17 -13.51 -4.83
C LEU A 80 10.83 -12.28 -5.47
N PHE A 81 12.05 -11.94 -5.07
CA PHE A 81 12.79 -10.84 -5.67
C PHE A 81 13.15 -11.11 -7.13
N ALA A 82 13.49 -12.35 -7.49
CA ALA A 82 13.72 -12.74 -8.87
C ALA A 82 12.45 -12.64 -9.73
N GLU A 83 11.28 -12.96 -9.17
CA GLU A 83 9.99 -12.75 -9.86
C GLU A 83 9.63 -11.27 -10.00
N GLU A 84 9.85 -10.46 -8.97
CA GLU A 84 9.61 -9.01 -9.02
C GLU A 84 10.58 -8.29 -9.99
N GLU A 85 11.83 -8.72 -10.07
CA GLU A 85 12.78 -8.22 -11.06
C GLU A 85 12.36 -8.57 -12.49
N LYS A 86 11.94 -9.82 -12.73
CA LYS A 86 11.37 -10.24 -14.04
C LYS A 86 10.11 -9.46 -14.40
N PHE A 87 9.24 -9.20 -13.43
CA PHE A 87 8.04 -8.40 -13.62
C PHE A 87 8.41 -6.95 -14.01
N THR A 88 9.37 -6.36 -13.29
CA THR A 88 9.86 -5.00 -13.56
C THR A 88 10.51 -4.91 -14.93
N SER A 89 11.33 -5.89 -15.33
CA SER A 89 11.95 -5.93 -16.65
C SER A 89 10.90 -6.09 -17.76
N ALA A 90 9.90 -6.96 -17.56
CA ALA A 90 8.82 -7.15 -18.51
C ALA A 90 7.95 -5.89 -18.65
N LEU A 91 7.67 -5.19 -17.55
CA LEU A 91 6.93 -3.93 -17.56
C LEU A 91 7.74 -2.80 -18.23
N ALA A 92 9.04 -2.75 -17.99
CA ALA A 92 9.94 -1.82 -18.67
C ALA A 92 10.00 -2.09 -20.17
N GLU A 93 10.08 -3.36 -20.61
CA GLU A 93 9.99 -3.74 -22.02
C GLU A 93 8.62 -3.41 -22.62
N TYR A 94 7.54 -3.66 -21.90
CA TYR A 94 6.18 -3.32 -22.34
C TYR A 94 6.04 -1.81 -22.54
N THR A 95 6.47 -1.03 -21.56
CA THR A 95 6.49 0.44 -21.62
C THR A 95 7.37 0.91 -22.78
N LYS A 96 8.55 0.31 -22.94
CA LYS A 96 9.43 0.58 -24.07
C LYS A 96 8.73 0.30 -25.39
N LYS A 97 8.05 -0.83 -25.54
CA LYS A 97 7.31 -1.19 -26.77
C LYS A 97 6.16 -0.25 -27.05
N GLN A 98 5.33 0.08 -26.07
CA GLN A 98 4.12 0.88 -26.28
C GLN A 98 4.40 2.37 -26.47
N PHE A 99 5.43 2.93 -25.83
CA PHE A 99 5.70 4.38 -25.84
C PHE A 99 6.94 4.77 -26.65
N PHE A 100 7.93 3.88 -26.79
CA PHE A 100 9.23 4.21 -27.39
C PHE A 100 9.55 3.37 -28.65
N GLN A 101 8.95 2.18 -28.79
CA GLN A 101 9.11 1.29 -29.94
C GLN A 101 7.84 1.31 -30.80
N GLY A 102 7.54 2.50 -31.33
CA GLY A 102 6.90 2.66 -32.63
C GLY A 102 5.46 3.15 -32.66
N ILE A 103 5.26 4.48 -32.76
CA ILE A 103 4.25 5.05 -33.67
C ILE A 103 4.88 5.31 -35.05
N SER A 104 6.17 5.67 -35.09
CA SER A 104 6.93 5.87 -36.32
C SER A 104 7.06 4.59 -37.17
N ASP A 105 7.12 3.41 -36.54
CA ASP A 105 7.15 2.12 -37.27
C ASP A 105 5.76 1.71 -37.78
N ILE A 106 4.68 2.07 -37.07
CA ILE A 106 3.30 1.79 -37.50
C ILE A 106 2.86 2.74 -38.62
N ALA A 107 3.42 3.95 -38.68
CA ALA A 107 3.04 4.94 -39.68
C ALA A 107 3.70 4.75 -41.05
N GLU A 108 4.73 3.88 -41.20
CA GLU A 108 5.49 3.68 -42.46
C GLU A 108 5.90 5.00 -43.18
N THR A 109 5.91 6.12 -42.47
CA THR A 109 6.17 7.44 -43.03
C THR A 109 7.51 7.92 -42.49
N LYS A 110 8.44 8.23 -43.40
CA LYS A 110 9.80 8.69 -43.10
C LYS A 110 9.87 10.04 -42.36
N ASP A 111 8.73 10.65 -42.04
CA ASP A 111 8.63 11.94 -41.40
C ASP A 111 8.42 11.78 -39.89
N THR A 112 9.51 11.47 -39.19
CA THR A 112 9.58 11.48 -37.71
C THR A 112 9.20 12.84 -37.10
N SER A 113 9.26 13.93 -37.88
CA SER A 113 8.89 15.29 -37.48
C SER A 113 7.38 15.52 -37.35
N GLN A 114 6.53 14.75 -38.03
CA GLN A 114 5.06 14.92 -37.92
C GLN A 114 4.51 14.36 -36.60
N TYR A 115 5.32 13.55 -35.90
CA TYR A 115 4.98 12.90 -34.64
C TYR A 115 5.91 13.31 -33.49
N GLY A 116 6.65 14.42 -33.64
CA GLY A 116 7.02 15.20 -32.46
C GLY A 116 5.75 15.64 -31.72
N LEU A 117 5.74 16.21 -30.53
CA LEU A 117 4.59 16.20 -29.61
C LEU A 117 4.18 14.80 -29.11
N LEU A 118 4.36 13.73 -29.89
CA LEU A 118 3.93 12.36 -29.58
C LEU A 118 5.10 11.41 -29.27
N ASP A 119 6.35 11.82 -29.54
CA ASP A 119 7.54 11.07 -29.18
C ASP A 119 7.97 11.41 -27.75
N LEU A 120 7.55 10.60 -26.79
CA LEU A 120 7.90 10.73 -25.37
C LEU A 120 9.39 10.46 -25.08
N SER A 121 10.18 10.12 -26.10
CA SER A 121 11.63 9.95 -25.99
C SER A 121 12.36 11.22 -25.52
N ASN A 122 11.77 12.42 -25.65
CA ASN A 122 12.31 13.67 -25.11
C ASN A 122 11.22 14.61 -24.54
N PRO A 123 10.83 14.45 -23.26
CA PRO A 123 9.74 15.24 -22.64
C PRO A 123 10.00 16.76 -22.64
N ASP A 124 11.27 17.17 -22.59
CA ASP A 124 11.66 18.58 -22.48
C ASP A 124 11.58 19.36 -23.80
N THR A 125 11.53 18.67 -24.95
CA THR A 125 11.70 19.34 -26.24
C THR A 125 10.39 19.68 -26.95
N GLN A 126 9.29 18.96 -26.69
CA GLN A 126 8.08 19.08 -27.51
C GLN A 126 6.88 19.68 -26.75
N ILE A 127 6.72 19.37 -25.46
CA ILE A 127 5.68 19.99 -24.63
C ILE A 127 6.01 21.48 -24.39
N LEU A 128 7.30 21.83 -24.33
CA LEU A 128 7.77 23.19 -24.02
C LEU A 128 8.06 24.06 -25.27
N LYS A 129 8.37 23.50 -26.44
CA LYS A 129 8.69 24.30 -27.65
C LYS A 129 7.57 24.39 -28.69
N GLY A 130 6.54 23.57 -28.61
CA GLY A 130 5.52 23.48 -29.66
C GLY A 130 6.08 23.00 -31.01
N GLU A 131 5.21 22.85 -32.01
CA GLU A 131 5.60 22.47 -33.38
C GLU A 131 6.70 23.42 -33.91
N SER A 132 7.72 22.86 -34.56
CA SER A 132 8.80 23.62 -35.18
C SER A 132 8.22 24.60 -36.21
N GLN A 133 8.84 25.77 -36.36
CA GLN A 133 8.40 26.74 -37.37
C GLN A 133 8.41 26.14 -38.79
N GLU A 134 9.30 25.20 -39.07
CA GLU A 134 9.33 24.46 -40.33
C GLU A 134 8.13 23.53 -40.52
N GLU A 135 7.67 22.86 -39.45
CA GLU A 135 6.51 21.96 -39.49
C GLU A 135 5.21 22.75 -39.69
N LYS A 136 5.07 23.89 -39.00
CA LYS A 136 3.93 24.80 -39.22
C LYS A 136 3.87 25.28 -40.67
N MET A 137 5.03 25.56 -41.27
CA MET A 137 5.11 25.96 -42.67
C MET A 137 4.77 24.80 -43.62
N LYS A 138 5.20 23.57 -43.32
CA LYS A 138 4.81 22.37 -44.08
C LYS A 138 3.30 22.13 -44.05
N HIS A 139 2.68 22.13 -42.85
CA HIS A 139 1.23 21.95 -42.72
C HIS A 139 0.45 23.06 -43.43
N ARG A 140 0.92 24.31 -43.35
CA ARG A 140 0.33 25.43 -44.08
C ARG A 140 0.41 25.25 -45.60
N ASN A 141 1.57 24.83 -46.11
CA ASN A 141 1.77 24.58 -47.53
C ASN A 141 0.90 23.42 -48.03
N GLU A 142 0.76 22.36 -47.23
CA GLU A 142 -0.08 21.22 -47.57
C GLU A 142 -1.58 21.57 -47.54
N LEU A 143 -2.00 22.39 -46.58
CA LEU A 143 -3.37 22.89 -46.53
C LEU A 143 -3.69 23.79 -47.73
N LEU A 144 -2.75 24.65 -48.14
CA LEU A 144 -2.87 25.45 -49.37
C LEU A 144 -2.92 24.57 -50.62
N ARG A 145 -2.12 23.49 -50.67
CA ARG A 145 -2.17 22.49 -51.75
C ARG A 145 -3.56 21.86 -51.85
N LEU A 146 -4.12 21.41 -50.73
CA LEU A 146 -5.44 20.79 -50.67
C LEU A 146 -6.55 21.77 -51.07
N GLN A 147 -6.50 23.03 -50.61
CA GLN A 147 -7.43 24.08 -51.01
C GLN A 147 -7.40 24.33 -52.52
N SER A 148 -6.19 24.49 -53.10
CA SER A 148 -6.04 24.72 -54.53
C SER A 148 -6.60 23.60 -55.41
N GLN A 149 -6.56 22.35 -54.91
CA GLN A 149 -7.06 21.18 -55.62
C GLN A 149 -8.57 20.96 -55.42
N TYR A 150 -9.11 21.33 -54.26
CA TYR A 150 -10.51 21.13 -53.90
C TYR A 150 -11.47 21.77 -54.89
N MET A 151 -11.25 23.05 -55.24
CA MET A 151 -12.12 23.75 -56.19
C MET A 151 -12.13 23.05 -57.56
N GLN A 152 -10.96 22.63 -58.04
CA GLN A 152 -10.84 21.95 -59.33
C GLN A 152 -11.46 20.56 -59.31
N SER A 153 -11.30 19.80 -58.23
CA SER A 153 -11.88 18.46 -58.09
C SER A 153 -13.40 18.53 -57.99
N GLU A 154 -13.94 19.44 -57.19
CA GLU A 154 -15.39 19.61 -57.05
C GLU A 154 -16.05 20.12 -58.32
N MET A 155 -15.41 21.06 -59.03
CA MET A 155 -15.91 21.49 -60.34
C MET A 155 -15.94 20.35 -61.35
N LYS A 156 -14.90 19.51 -61.40
CA LYS A 156 -14.87 18.31 -62.26
C LYS A 156 -15.93 17.29 -61.85
N ARG A 157 -16.16 17.11 -60.55
CA ARG A 157 -17.20 16.23 -60.01
C ARG A 157 -18.59 16.70 -60.47
N LEU A 158 -18.92 17.97 -60.24
CA LEU A 158 -20.20 18.57 -60.66
C LEU A 158 -20.39 18.50 -62.18
N GLN A 159 -19.37 18.83 -62.96
CA GLN A 159 -19.47 18.75 -64.42
C GLN A 159 -19.70 17.31 -64.91
N SER A 160 -19.07 16.33 -64.26
CA SER A 160 -19.28 14.91 -64.56
C SER A 160 -20.69 14.46 -64.18
N GLU A 161 -21.22 14.92 -63.05
CA GLU A 161 -22.58 14.64 -62.58
C GLU A 161 -23.65 15.25 -63.51
N VAL A 162 -23.43 16.50 -63.96
CA VAL A 162 -24.28 17.16 -64.97
C VAL A 162 -24.26 16.39 -66.29
N ASN A 163 -23.08 15.97 -66.76
CA ASN A 163 -22.94 15.18 -67.98
C ASN A 163 -23.62 13.81 -67.85
N PHE A 164 -23.47 13.15 -66.70
CA PHE A 164 -24.14 11.88 -66.41
C PHE A 164 -25.66 12.01 -66.48
N HIS A 165 -26.22 13.02 -65.81
CA HIS A 165 -27.66 13.30 -65.89
C HIS A 165 -28.11 13.68 -67.30
N GLY A 166 -27.28 14.40 -68.06
CA GLY A 166 -27.53 14.72 -69.47
C GLY A 166 -27.60 13.46 -70.34
N VAL A 167 -26.63 12.56 -70.22
CA VAL A 167 -26.61 11.28 -70.95
C VAL A 167 -27.79 10.40 -70.53
N LYS A 168 -28.11 10.34 -69.24
CA LYS A 168 -29.25 9.55 -68.74
C LYS A 168 -30.57 10.01 -69.36
N LYS A 169 -30.84 11.32 -69.37
CA LYS A 169 -32.05 11.86 -70.01
C LYS A 169 -32.05 11.65 -71.51
N ALA A 170 -30.91 11.80 -72.18
CA ALA A 170 -30.81 11.53 -73.62
C ALA A 170 -31.17 10.07 -73.93
N LEU A 171 -30.71 9.13 -73.09
CA LEU A 171 -31.02 7.71 -73.19
C LEU A 171 -32.52 7.46 -72.96
N GLU A 172 -33.13 8.04 -71.91
CA GLU A 172 -34.57 7.97 -71.66
C GLU A 172 -35.39 8.49 -72.85
N THR A 173 -35.02 9.64 -73.43
CA THR A 173 -35.71 10.19 -74.61
C THR A 173 -35.51 9.33 -75.86
N ALA A 174 -34.34 8.72 -76.04
CA ALA A 174 -34.10 7.82 -77.17
C ALA A 174 -34.91 6.52 -77.02
N GLU A 175 -35.04 6.00 -75.80
CA GLU A 175 -35.92 4.85 -75.50
C GLU A 175 -37.39 5.17 -75.77
N GLU A 176 -37.86 6.38 -75.40
CA GLU A 176 -39.22 6.84 -75.71
C GLU A 176 -39.45 6.98 -77.22
N GLN A 177 -38.49 7.57 -77.94
CA GLN A 177 -38.54 7.68 -79.40
C GLN A 177 -38.52 6.31 -80.09
N LEU A 178 -37.71 5.36 -79.61
CA LEU A 178 -37.71 3.99 -80.10
C LEU A 178 -39.06 3.32 -79.90
N LYS A 179 -39.69 3.50 -78.72
CA LYS A 179 -41.04 2.98 -78.44
C LYS A 179 -42.09 3.55 -79.40
N MET A 180 -42.02 4.86 -79.68
CA MET A 180 -42.90 5.55 -80.64
C MET A 180 -42.72 5.05 -82.08
N LEU A 181 -41.48 4.76 -82.49
CA LEU A 181 -41.15 4.16 -83.79
C LEU A 181 -41.70 2.75 -83.95
N THR A 182 -41.67 1.95 -82.90
CA THR A 182 -42.29 0.61 -82.91
C THR A 182 -43.82 0.63 -82.88
N SER A 183 -44.48 1.76 -82.61
CA SER A 183 -45.94 1.88 -82.52
C SER A 183 -46.62 2.52 -83.73
N ASP A 184 -45.92 2.73 -84.85
CA ASP A 184 -46.44 3.22 -86.15
C ASP A 184 -47.31 4.49 -86.07
N SER A 185 -47.00 5.41 -85.16
CA SER A 185 -47.73 6.68 -85.01
C SER A 185 -46.89 7.87 -85.49
N PHE A 186 -46.54 7.90 -86.78
CA PHE A 186 -45.91 9.06 -87.42
C PHE A 186 -46.91 9.74 -88.33
N ASN A 187 -47.27 10.98 -88.01
CA ASN A 187 -48.17 11.78 -88.81
C ASN A 187 -47.62 13.19 -88.85
N ILE A 188 -46.76 13.52 -89.82
CA ILE A 188 -46.11 14.83 -89.86
C ILE A 188 -45.86 15.32 -91.30
N ASP A 189 -46.22 16.57 -91.55
CA ASP A 189 -45.99 17.36 -92.77
C ASP A 189 -44.60 18.03 -92.76
N GLU A 190 -43.93 18.03 -93.92
CA GLU A 190 -42.49 18.34 -94.09
C GLU A 190 -42.11 19.83 -93.88
N ILE A 191 -43.07 20.75 -93.97
CA ILE A 191 -42.83 22.21 -94.02
C ILE A 191 -42.86 22.87 -92.62
N ASP A 192 -43.53 22.27 -91.65
CA ASP A 192 -43.57 22.77 -90.26
C ASP A 192 -42.34 22.33 -89.45
N PHE A 193 -41.66 21.26 -89.87
CA PHE A 193 -40.44 20.75 -89.24
C PHE A 193 -39.29 21.74 -89.23
N ASP A 194 -38.99 22.42 -90.35
CA ASP A 194 -37.85 23.33 -90.40
C ASP A 194 -38.02 24.52 -89.46
N LYS A 195 -39.26 25.01 -89.30
CA LYS A 195 -39.58 26.06 -88.34
C LYS A 195 -39.48 25.56 -86.90
N GLU A 196 -39.99 24.37 -86.61
CA GLU A 196 -39.92 23.75 -85.29
C GLU A 196 -38.48 23.42 -84.88
N ILE A 197 -37.66 22.90 -85.80
CA ILE A 197 -36.22 22.68 -85.60
C ILE A 197 -35.51 24.00 -85.33
N SER A 198 -35.83 25.08 -86.06
CA SER A 198 -35.23 26.40 -85.83
C SER A 198 -35.59 26.98 -84.44
N LEU A 199 -36.82 26.75 -83.97
CA LEU A 199 -37.26 27.16 -82.62
C LEU A 199 -36.59 26.31 -81.54
N LEU A 200 -36.58 24.98 -81.69
CA LEU A 200 -35.95 24.07 -80.73
C LEU A 200 -34.44 24.29 -80.64
N THR A 201 -33.76 24.58 -81.74
CA THR A 201 -32.32 24.90 -81.73
C THR A 201 -32.05 26.23 -81.03
N ALA A 202 -32.92 27.24 -81.18
CA ALA A 202 -32.82 28.50 -80.45
C ALA A 202 -33.05 28.30 -78.94
N GLU A 203 -34.07 27.51 -78.55
CA GLU A 203 -34.33 27.16 -77.16
C GLU A 203 -33.16 26.37 -76.54
N LEU A 204 -32.60 25.42 -77.27
CA LEU A 204 -31.44 24.61 -76.84
C LEU A 204 -30.22 25.51 -76.62
N LYS A 205 -30.00 26.50 -77.50
CA LYS A 205 -28.94 27.49 -77.33
C LYS A 205 -29.16 28.36 -76.09
N SER A 206 -30.37 28.87 -75.88
CA SER A 206 -30.73 29.65 -74.68
C SER A 206 -30.55 28.85 -73.39
N LYS A 207 -30.95 27.58 -73.37
CA LYS A 207 -30.78 26.68 -72.21
C LYS A 207 -29.30 26.36 -71.95
N LYS A 208 -28.48 26.19 -72.99
CA LYS A 208 -27.01 26.02 -72.86
C LYS A 208 -26.36 27.27 -72.27
N GLU A 209 -26.72 28.46 -72.76
CA GLU A 209 -26.20 29.72 -72.24
C GLU A 209 -26.62 29.93 -70.78
N SER A 210 -27.87 29.62 -70.42
CA SER A 210 -28.35 29.64 -69.03
C SER A 210 -27.58 28.67 -68.13
N ARG A 211 -27.31 27.44 -68.60
CA ARG A 211 -26.50 26.46 -67.89
C ARG A 211 -25.07 26.98 -67.66
N ASP A 212 -24.43 27.51 -68.69
CA ASP A 212 -23.05 27.97 -68.61
C ASP A 212 -22.92 29.20 -67.70
N ASN A 213 -23.94 30.07 -67.67
CA ASN A 213 -24.02 31.19 -66.71
C ASN A 213 -24.18 30.70 -65.27
N MET A 214 -25.00 29.68 -65.03
CA MET A 214 -25.22 29.10 -63.70
C MET A 214 -23.96 28.40 -63.17
N ILE A 215 -23.24 27.69 -64.04
CA ILE A 215 -21.95 27.03 -63.72
C ILE A 215 -20.86 28.05 -63.41
N ASN A 216 -20.70 29.08 -64.25
CA ASN A 216 -19.62 30.06 -64.11
C ASN A 216 -19.91 31.15 -63.07
N GLY A 217 -21.17 31.37 -62.70
CA GLY A 217 -21.61 32.32 -61.69
C GLY A 217 -21.89 31.65 -60.35
N GLU A 218 -23.14 31.25 -60.14
CA GLU A 218 -23.68 30.82 -58.84
C GLU A 218 -22.95 29.62 -58.23
N ILE A 219 -22.68 28.59 -59.02
CA ILE A 219 -22.01 27.37 -58.56
C ILE A 219 -20.58 27.68 -58.13
N LYS A 220 -19.86 28.49 -58.91
CA LYS A 220 -18.49 28.90 -58.60
C LYS A 220 -18.43 29.76 -57.33
N THR A 221 -19.41 30.65 -57.10
CA THR A 221 -19.47 31.45 -55.88
C THR A 221 -19.71 30.60 -54.63
N ILE A 222 -20.64 29.64 -54.69
CA ILE A 222 -20.91 28.72 -53.57
C ILE A 222 -19.67 27.85 -53.29
N LEU A 223 -18.96 27.42 -54.33
CA LEU A 223 -17.72 26.65 -54.19
C LEU A 223 -16.60 27.42 -53.48
N LEU A 224 -16.48 28.72 -53.73
CA LEU A 224 -15.52 29.58 -53.01
C LEU A 224 -15.86 29.70 -51.53
N GLU A 225 -17.14 29.79 -51.18
CA GLU A 225 -17.60 29.78 -49.77
C GLU A 225 -17.33 28.41 -49.12
N LEU A 226 -17.56 27.32 -49.85
CA LEU A 226 -17.28 25.96 -49.37
C LEU A 226 -15.79 25.70 -49.19
N GLU A 227 -14.91 26.26 -50.03
CA GLU A 227 -13.46 26.15 -49.90
C GLU A 227 -12.97 26.75 -48.58
N GLN A 228 -13.54 27.89 -48.17
CA GLN A 228 -13.22 28.52 -46.88
C GLN A 228 -13.61 27.62 -45.70
N LEU A 229 -14.75 26.93 -45.79
CA LEU A 229 -15.22 26.01 -44.75
C LEU A 229 -14.51 24.64 -44.77
N TYR A 230 -14.01 24.21 -45.93
CA TYR A 230 -13.32 22.93 -46.10
C TYR A 230 -12.02 22.86 -45.30
N SER A 231 -11.32 23.99 -45.17
CA SER A 231 -10.15 24.13 -44.30
C SER A 231 -10.47 23.73 -42.86
N THR A 232 -11.62 24.16 -42.34
CA THR A 232 -12.06 23.83 -40.98
C THR A 232 -12.28 22.34 -40.83
N LYS A 233 -12.94 21.69 -41.79
CA LYS A 233 -13.16 20.23 -41.75
C LYS A 233 -11.86 19.42 -41.75
N ILE A 234 -10.86 19.85 -42.51
CA ILE A 234 -9.54 19.19 -42.50
C ILE A 234 -8.87 19.34 -41.14
N ILE A 235 -8.93 20.54 -40.55
CA ILE A 235 -8.37 20.81 -39.23
C ILE A 235 -9.10 19.98 -38.17
N ASP A 236 -10.43 19.91 -38.22
CA ASP A 236 -11.26 19.11 -37.31
C ASP A 236 -10.88 17.62 -37.38
N GLY A 237 -10.76 17.05 -38.58
CA GLY A 237 -10.34 15.66 -38.75
C GLY A 237 -8.93 15.38 -38.19
N ASN A 238 -8.00 16.33 -38.35
CA ASN A 238 -6.67 16.23 -37.73
C ASN A 238 -6.74 16.31 -36.20
N CYS A 239 -7.60 17.18 -35.65
CA CYS A 239 -7.85 17.27 -34.22
C CYS A 239 -8.44 15.98 -33.66
N ASP A 240 -9.46 15.41 -34.32
CA ASP A 240 -10.08 14.14 -33.92
C ASP A 240 -9.06 13.00 -33.91
N LEU A 241 -8.18 12.95 -34.91
CA LEU A 241 -7.11 11.96 -34.98
C LEU A 241 -6.08 12.14 -33.85
N LYS A 242 -5.73 13.39 -33.51
CA LYS A 242 -4.88 13.70 -32.35
C LYS A 242 -5.56 13.27 -31.04
N ILE A 243 -6.85 13.56 -30.86
CA ILE A 243 -7.64 13.19 -29.67
C ILE A 243 -7.74 11.66 -29.53
N ALA A 244 -8.06 10.94 -30.61
CA ALA A 244 -8.17 9.49 -30.59
C ALA A 244 -6.85 8.81 -30.16
N ARG A 245 -5.71 9.32 -30.65
CA ARG A 245 -4.38 8.84 -30.26
C ARG A 245 -4.04 9.17 -28.81
N GLN A 246 -4.38 10.37 -28.33
CA GLN A 246 -4.21 10.72 -26.91
C GLN A 246 -5.04 9.80 -26.01
N LYS A 247 -6.29 9.49 -26.37
CA LYS A 247 -7.12 8.54 -25.64
C LYS A 247 -6.49 7.15 -25.57
N TYR A 248 -5.93 6.66 -26.68
CA TYR A 248 -5.19 5.40 -26.70
C TYR A 248 -4.00 5.42 -25.72
N PHE A 249 -3.19 6.48 -25.71
CA PHE A 249 -2.07 6.59 -24.77
C PHE A 249 -2.51 6.69 -23.32
N LEU A 250 -3.59 7.42 -23.04
CA LEU A 250 -4.14 7.49 -21.68
C LEU A 250 -4.59 6.11 -21.21
N GLU A 251 -5.29 5.35 -22.04
CA GLU A 251 -5.71 3.99 -21.71
C GLU A 251 -4.51 3.06 -21.45
N LYS A 252 -3.43 3.20 -22.24
CA LYS A 252 -2.19 2.43 -22.02
C LYS A 252 -1.40 2.89 -20.80
N LEU A 253 -1.40 4.18 -20.49
CA LEU A 253 -0.81 4.70 -19.26
C LEU A 253 -1.56 4.20 -18.03
N ASP A 254 -2.90 4.19 -18.06
CA ASP A 254 -3.73 3.64 -16.98
C ASP A 254 -3.42 2.16 -16.72
N GLU A 255 -3.18 1.37 -17.79
CA GLU A 255 -2.75 -0.02 -17.68
C GLU A 255 -1.39 -0.17 -17.00
N VAL A 256 -0.41 0.66 -17.36
CA VAL A 256 0.92 0.68 -16.71
C VAL A 256 0.81 1.11 -15.24
N ILE A 257 0.03 2.16 -14.94
CA ILE A 257 -0.21 2.63 -13.58
C ILE A 257 -0.83 1.52 -12.74
N LYS A 258 -1.80 0.78 -13.29
CA LYS A 258 -2.41 -0.36 -12.60
C LYS A 258 -1.37 -1.43 -12.23
N HIS A 259 -0.47 -1.77 -13.16
CA HIS A 259 0.60 -2.73 -12.89
C HIS A 259 1.61 -2.23 -11.84
N LEU A 260 2.01 -0.97 -11.90
CA LEU A 260 2.89 -0.35 -10.90
C LEU A 260 2.23 -0.27 -9.52
N THR A 261 0.94 0.06 -9.47
CA THR A 261 0.16 0.10 -8.21
C THR A 261 0.09 -1.30 -7.60
N GLN A 262 -0.13 -2.32 -8.44
CA GLN A 262 -0.13 -3.71 -7.99
C GLN A 262 1.24 -4.13 -7.43
N GLN A 263 2.33 -3.81 -8.13
CA GLN A 263 3.68 -4.06 -7.64
C GLN A 263 3.96 -3.36 -6.31
N SER A 264 3.62 -2.06 -6.22
CA SER A 264 3.77 -1.28 -4.99
C SER A 264 2.97 -1.87 -3.83
N SER A 265 1.73 -2.31 -4.06
CA SER A 265 0.92 -2.97 -3.03
C SER A 265 1.52 -4.28 -2.53
N ARG A 266 2.15 -5.09 -3.40
CA ARG A 266 2.83 -6.33 -3.00
C ARG A 266 4.03 -6.02 -2.10
N GLN A 267 4.84 -5.05 -2.51
CA GLN A 267 5.99 -4.62 -1.71
C GLN A 267 5.55 -4.04 -0.35
N HIS A 268 4.49 -3.23 -0.33
CA HIS A 268 3.96 -2.68 0.90
C HIS A 268 3.39 -3.77 1.82
N CYS A 269 2.70 -4.77 1.25
CA CYS A 269 2.21 -5.93 2.00
C CYS A 269 3.37 -6.70 2.63
N LEU A 270 4.45 -6.93 1.87
CA LEU A 270 5.66 -7.58 2.36
C LEU A 270 6.27 -6.79 3.55
N SER A 271 6.42 -5.47 3.40
CA SER A 271 6.91 -4.59 4.47
C SER A 271 6.03 -4.66 5.72
N LEU A 272 4.71 -4.63 5.55
CA LEU A 272 3.77 -4.69 6.66
C LEU A 272 3.86 -6.02 7.42
N MET A 273 4.05 -7.14 6.71
CA MET A 273 4.23 -8.44 7.35
C MET A 273 5.49 -8.46 8.24
N TYR A 274 6.60 -7.88 7.75
CA TYR A 274 7.80 -7.71 8.56
C TYR A 274 7.61 -6.81 9.77
N GLU A 275 6.92 -5.67 9.62
CA GLU A 275 6.65 -4.76 10.72
C GLU A 275 5.76 -5.39 11.80
N LEU A 276 4.74 -6.15 11.40
CA LEU A 276 3.86 -6.87 12.32
C LEU A 276 4.62 -7.94 13.08
N GLU A 277 5.43 -8.73 12.37
CA GLU A 277 6.28 -9.74 12.98
C GLU A 277 7.27 -9.10 13.98
N LEU A 278 7.92 -8.01 13.58
CA LEU A 278 8.86 -7.27 14.42
C LEU A 278 8.18 -6.69 15.67
N LYS A 279 6.94 -6.23 15.56
CA LYS A 279 6.15 -5.76 16.70
C LYS A 279 5.86 -6.88 17.70
N GLU A 280 5.48 -8.06 17.24
CA GLU A 280 5.22 -9.23 18.10
C GLU A 280 6.51 -9.72 18.79
N HIS A 281 7.62 -9.71 18.07
CA HIS A 281 8.94 -9.98 18.63
C HIS A 281 9.34 -8.99 19.71
N ARG A 282 9.11 -7.69 19.51
CA ARG A 282 9.32 -6.65 20.54
C ARG A 282 8.47 -6.89 21.77
N ASN A 283 7.18 -7.21 21.60
CA ASN A 283 6.29 -7.54 22.72
C ASN A 283 6.82 -8.73 23.53
N THR A 284 7.24 -9.79 22.83
CA THR A 284 7.82 -10.98 23.45
C THR A 284 9.11 -10.65 24.21
N TYR A 285 9.98 -9.82 23.63
CA TYR A 285 11.19 -9.33 24.29
C TYR A 285 10.88 -8.54 25.56
N TYR A 286 9.89 -7.62 25.53
CA TYR A 286 9.49 -6.87 26.72
C TYR A 286 8.97 -7.78 27.84
N LEU A 287 8.15 -8.78 27.50
CA LEU A 287 7.67 -9.76 28.47
C LEU A 287 8.83 -10.56 29.09
N LEU A 288 9.79 -10.99 28.26
CA LEU A 288 10.96 -11.72 28.72
C LEU A 288 11.85 -10.86 29.65
N ALA A 289 12.05 -9.59 29.29
CA ALA A 289 12.78 -8.63 30.10
C ALA A 289 12.09 -8.37 31.45
N SER A 290 10.77 -8.24 31.47
CA SER A 290 9.98 -8.13 32.70
C SER A 290 10.14 -9.36 33.59
N VAL A 291 10.04 -10.57 33.04
CA VAL A 291 10.25 -11.81 33.79
C VAL A 291 11.67 -11.89 34.36
N LYS A 292 12.69 -11.52 33.59
CA LYS A 292 14.08 -11.45 34.07
C LYS A 292 14.25 -10.48 35.23
N THR A 293 13.63 -9.31 35.19
CA THR A 293 13.73 -8.34 36.29
C THR A 293 13.07 -8.84 37.57
N LEU A 294 11.89 -9.47 37.47
CA LEU A 294 11.22 -10.11 38.60
C LEU A 294 12.09 -11.21 39.22
N LEU A 295 12.61 -12.13 38.40
CA LEU A 295 13.49 -13.21 38.87
C LEU A 295 14.78 -12.67 39.49
N SER A 296 15.37 -11.63 38.91
CA SER A 296 16.56 -10.98 39.48
C SER A 296 16.27 -10.38 40.86
N ASN A 297 15.08 -9.79 41.05
CA ASN A 297 14.67 -9.26 42.35
C ASN A 297 14.44 -10.37 43.37
N GLU A 298 13.81 -11.48 42.98
CA GLU A 298 13.63 -12.66 43.85
C GLU A 298 14.97 -13.29 44.23
N ILE A 299 15.90 -13.44 43.29
CA ILE A 299 17.25 -13.93 43.58
C ILE A 299 17.96 -13.01 44.58
N LYS A 300 17.89 -11.68 44.39
CA LYS A 300 18.47 -10.71 45.34
C LYS A 300 17.83 -10.79 46.73
N SER A 301 16.51 -10.99 46.80
CA SER A 301 15.76 -11.18 48.04
C SER A 301 16.15 -12.48 48.75
N MET A 302 16.31 -13.58 48.01
CA MET A 302 16.82 -14.83 48.57
C MET A 302 18.27 -14.71 49.01
N GLU A 303 19.13 -14.08 48.21
CA GLU A 303 20.53 -13.85 48.58
C GLU A 303 20.66 -12.95 49.82
N SER A 304 19.80 -11.94 49.99
CA SER A 304 19.79 -11.11 51.20
C SER A 304 19.31 -11.90 52.42
N ARG A 305 18.27 -12.73 52.28
CA ARG A 305 17.81 -13.66 53.34
C ARG A 305 18.91 -14.65 53.73
N ILE A 306 19.60 -15.26 52.76
CA ILE A 306 20.71 -16.17 53.02
C ILE A 306 21.88 -15.43 53.67
N LYS A 307 22.20 -14.19 53.26
CA LYS A 307 23.23 -13.38 53.91
C LYS A 307 22.88 -13.07 55.36
N LEU A 308 21.63 -12.67 55.64
CA LEU A 308 21.13 -12.41 56.98
C LEU A 308 21.20 -13.67 57.86
N LEU A 309 20.82 -14.83 57.33
CA LEU A 309 20.96 -16.13 58.02
C LEU A 309 22.42 -16.55 58.21
N ASN A 310 23.35 -16.04 57.40
CA ASN A 310 24.77 -16.33 57.47
C ASN A 310 25.58 -15.32 58.30
N GLU A 311 24.94 -14.29 58.85
CA GLU A 311 25.58 -13.30 59.71
C GLU A 311 26.16 -13.95 60.98
N PRO A 312 27.33 -13.49 61.45
CA PRO A 312 28.04 -14.10 62.57
C PRO A 312 27.24 -14.09 63.88
N TYR A 313 26.28 -13.17 64.06
CA TYR A 313 25.36 -13.19 65.21
C TYR A 313 24.53 -14.48 65.32
N PHE A 314 24.29 -15.20 64.22
CA PHE A 314 23.62 -16.51 64.21
C PHE A 314 24.60 -17.70 64.21
N LYS A 315 25.89 -17.47 63.94
CA LYS A 315 26.95 -18.49 63.99
C LYS A 315 27.66 -18.54 65.35
N ASP A 316 27.67 -17.42 66.05
CA ASP A 316 28.15 -17.25 67.42
C ASP A 316 27.01 -17.47 68.43
N ILE A 317 26.14 -18.46 68.17
CA ILE A 317 25.52 -19.16 69.30
C ILE A 317 26.71 -19.80 70.02
N PRO A 318 27.01 -19.44 71.28
CA PRO A 318 28.16 -20.00 71.97
C PRO A 318 28.09 -21.52 71.85
N LYS A 319 29.17 -22.14 71.38
CA LYS A 319 29.41 -23.60 71.45
C LYS A 319 29.59 -24.03 72.91
N ASN A 320 28.73 -23.58 73.79
CA ASN A 320 28.59 -24.12 75.11
C ASN A 320 27.33 -24.95 75.14
N ASN A 321 27.39 -26.02 75.91
CA ASN A 321 26.26 -26.81 76.37
C ASN A 321 25.34 -25.95 77.25
N GLU A 322 24.85 -24.82 76.74
CA GLU A 322 23.93 -23.96 77.42
C GLU A 322 22.56 -24.62 77.32
N THR A 323 22.09 -25.05 78.48
CA THR A 323 20.74 -25.52 78.65
C THR A 323 19.80 -24.34 78.35
N ILE A 324 18.79 -24.57 77.50
CA ILE A 324 17.77 -23.57 77.21
C ILE A 324 17.18 -23.10 78.53
N LEU A 325 17.38 -21.83 78.86
CA LEU A 325 16.85 -21.24 80.09
C LEU A 325 15.32 -21.29 80.03
N SER A 326 14.67 -21.57 81.16
CA SER A 326 13.19 -21.64 81.22
C SER A 326 12.48 -20.34 80.82
N ASN A 327 13.19 -19.21 80.85
CA ASN A 327 12.68 -17.91 80.43
C ASN A 327 12.73 -17.69 78.91
N ASP A 328 13.51 -18.49 78.17
CA ASP A 328 13.58 -18.39 76.72
C ASP A 328 12.39 -19.12 76.08
N THR A 329 11.26 -18.42 76.05
CA THR A 329 10.00 -18.92 75.51
C THR A 329 10.07 -19.24 74.02
N PHE A 330 10.98 -18.59 73.28
CA PHE A 330 11.16 -18.81 71.86
C PHE A 330 11.93 -20.11 71.60
N ALA A 331 13.09 -20.29 72.23
CA ALA A 331 13.90 -21.51 72.07
C ALA A 331 13.16 -22.77 72.57
N ASN A 332 12.39 -22.65 73.66
CA ASN A 332 11.56 -23.75 74.14
C ASN A 332 10.45 -24.15 73.16
N ARG A 333 9.75 -23.17 72.56
CA ARG A 333 8.73 -23.46 71.53
C ARG A 333 9.34 -24.07 70.27
N LEU A 334 10.52 -23.59 69.88
CA LEU A 334 11.23 -24.11 68.72
C LEU A 334 11.71 -25.56 68.95
N TYR A 335 12.20 -25.87 70.15
CA TYR A 335 12.53 -27.23 70.57
C TYR A 335 11.31 -28.15 70.50
N ASP A 336 10.19 -27.72 71.11
CA ASP A 336 8.97 -28.53 71.20
C ASP A 336 8.32 -28.77 69.82
N ALA A 337 8.50 -27.84 68.87
CA ALA A 337 8.02 -27.99 67.49
C ALA A 337 8.88 -28.98 66.66
N ILE A 338 10.20 -28.98 66.87
CA ILE A 338 11.15 -29.72 66.03
C ILE A 338 11.37 -31.14 66.57
N VAL A 339 11.55 -31.31 67.88
CA VAL A 339 11.92 -32.58 68.54
C VAL A 339 10.67 -33.38 68.92
N PRO A 340 10.51 -34.65 68.49
CA PRO A 340 9.36 -35.47 68.89
C PRO A 340 9.42 -35.83 70.39
N PRO A 341 8.27 -35.91 71.10
CA PRO A 341 8.27 -36.29 72.51
C PRO A 341 8.59 -37.79 72.64
N GLY A 342 9.86 -38.12 72.85
CA GLY A 342 10.27 -39.45 73.28
C GLY A 342 10.01 -39.68 74.77
N ASP A 343 9.74 -40.93 75.17
CA ASP A 343 9.44 -41.35 76.55
C ASP A 343 10.57 -41.12 77.58
N LYS A 344 11.68 -40.47 77.17
CA LYS A 344 12.77 -40.06 78.06
C LYS A 344 12.77 -38.55 78.17
N VAL A 345 12.31 -38.05 79.31
CA VAL A 345 12.42 -36.64 79.70
C VAL A 345 13.91 -36.28 79.75
N VAL A 346 14.40 -35.58 78.72
CA VAL A 346 15.74 -35.02 78.75
C VAL A 346 15.72 -33.91 79.80
N LEU A 347 16.44 -34.09 80.91
CA LEU A 347 16.46 -33.17 82.05
C LEU A 347 16.96 -31.76 81.70
N TYR A 348 17.66 -31.62 80.56
CA TYR A 348 18.18 -30.36 80.05
C TYR A 348 17.99 -30.29 78.54
N LYS A 349 17.21 -29.31 78.05
CA LYS A 349 17.09 -29.02 76.62
C LYS A 349 18.33 -28.26 76.18
N THR A 350 19.03 -28.72 75.14
CA THR A 350 20.26 -28.05 74.67
C THR A 350 20.03 -27.43 73.29
N TYR A 351 20.66 -26.28 73.01
CA TYR A 351 20.62 -25.66 71.67
C TYR A 351 21.18 -26.57 70.57
N GLN A 352 22.07 -27.51 70.92
CA GLN A 352 22.64 -28.48 69.98
C GLN A 352 21.62 -29.53 69.51
N ASP A 353 20.71 -29.96 70.39
CA ASP A 353 19.65 -30.92 70.04
C ASP A 353 18.66 -30.31 69.05
N ILE A 354 18.36 -29.01 69.21
CA ILE A 354 17.58 -28.24 68.23
C ILE A 354 18.31 -28.22 66.89
N ALA A 355 19.59 -27.87 66.88
CA ALA A 355 20.36 -27.75 65.65
C ALA A 355 20.47 -29.09 64.90
N ASP A 356 20.63 -30.21 65.61
CA ASP A 356 20.76 -31.52 65.01
C ASP A 356 19.42 -32.08 64.52
N HIS A 357 18.32 -31.81 65.23
CA HIS A 357 16.98 -32.14 64.72
C HIS A 357 16.46 -31.19 63.65
N ALA A 358 16.87 -29.92 63.64
CA ALA A 358 16.58 -28.98 62.55
C ALA A 358 17.25 -29.40 61.24
N LYS A 359 18.50 -29.89 61.30
CA LYS A 359 19.20 -30.49 60.14
C LYS A 359 18.50 -31.74 59.58
N GLN A 360 17.76 -32.48 60.42
CA GLN A 360 16.98 -33.65 60.00
C GLN A 360 15.57 -33.30 59.50
N ALA A 361 14.94 -32.25 60.04
CA ALA A 361 13.56 -31.87 59.73
C ALA A 361 13.43 -30.99 58.47
N VAL A 362 14.46 -30.21 58.15
CA VAL A 362 14.54 -29.40 56.94
C VAL A 362 15.74 -29.88 56.14
N PRO A 363 15.57 -30.70 55.08
CA PRO A 363 16.66 -30.89 54.13
C PRO A 363 17.04 -29.50 53.61
N LEU A 364 18.34 -29.20 53.54
CA LEU A 364 18.91 -27.92 53.08
C LEU A 364 18.67 -27.66 51.56
N GLU A 365 17.44 -27.86 51.08
CA GLU A 365 17.03 -27.69 49.68
C GLU A 365 17.06 -26.23 49.22
N SER A 366 17.12 -25.26 50.15
CA SER A 366 17.21 -23.83 49.82
C SER A 366 18.46 -23.46 49.01
N TYR A 367 19.55 -24.23 49.12
CA TYR A 367 20.74 -24.04 48.28
C TYR A 367 20.57 -24.59 46.86
N ASP A 368 19.76 -25.62 46.66
CA ASP A 368 19.46 -26.17 45.34
C ASP A 368 18.43 -25.31 44.59
N GLU A 369 17.45 -24.74 45.31
CA GLU A 369 16.52 -23.75 44.75
C GLU A 369 17.25 -22.50 44.22
N LEU A 370 18.26 -22.00 44.96
CA LEU A 370 19.04 -20.83 44.53
C LEU A 370 19.92 -21.12 43.31
N LYS A 371 20.45 -22.34 43.18
CA LYS A 371 21.17 -22.78 41.97
C LYS A 371 20.21 -22.88 40.78
N GLN A 372 19.05 -23.50 40.96
CA GLN A 372 18.02 -23.62 39.93
C GLN A 372 17.52 -22.25 39.44
N LEU A 373 17.33 -21.28 40.35
CA LEU A 373 17.00 -19.89 39.99
C LEU A 373 18.11 -19.19 39.21
N LYS A 374 19.38 -19.42 39.56
CA LYS A 374 20.53 -18.89 38.83
C LYS A 374 20.66 -19.51 37.44
N ASP A 375 20.43 -20.81 37.32
CA ASP A 375 20.42 -21.52 36.03
C ASP A 375 19.28 -21.04 35.12
N LEU A 376 18.13 -20.69 35.70
CA LEU A 376 17.04 -20.07 34.95
C LEU A 376 17.39 -18.64 34.52
N GLN A 377 18.06 -17.86 35.37
CA GLN A 377 18.52 -16.52 35.02
C GLN A 377 19.58 -16.53 33.92
N THR A 378 20.48 -17.51 33.91
CA THR A 378 21.48 -17.67 32.84
C THR A 378 20.83 -18.15 31.55
N ALA A 379 19.87 -19.09 31.61
CA ALA A 379 19.08 -19.50 30.45
C ALA A 379 18.32 -18.32 29.84
N LEU A 380 17.65 -17.49 30.67
CA LEU A 380 16.96 -16.28 30.22
C LEU A 380 17.89 -15.25 29.57
N LYS A 381 19.06 -15.01 30.18
CA LYS A 381 20.08 -14.13 29.58
C LYS A 381 20.57 -14.64 28.24
N ASN A 382 20.70 -15.96 28.09
CA ASN A 382 21.09 -16.57 26.82
C ASN A 382 19.99 -16.39 25.76
N VAL A 383 18.72 -16.58 26.11
CA VAL A 383 17.58 -16.31 25.19
C VAL A 383 17.57 -14.83 24.79
N GLU A 384 17.67 -13.91 25.74
CA GLU A 384 17.66 -12.47 25.48
C GLU A 384 18.84 -12.02 24.59
N HIS A 385 20.03 -12.57 24.80
CA HIS A 385 21.20 -12.28 23.97
C HIS A 385 21.07 -12.87 22.57
N PHE A 386 20.49 -14.07 22.43
CA PHE A 386 20.21 -14.69 21.13
C PHE A 386 19.17 -13.88 20.35
N LEU A 387 18.11 -13.46 21.04
CA LEU A 387 17.11 -12.54 20.55
C LEU A 387 17.76 -11.23 20.09
N GLN A 388 18.51 -10.52 20.95
CA GLN A 388 19.16 -9.25 20.58
C GLN A 388 20.08 -9.38 19.36
N ASN A 389 20.87 -10.46 19.25
CA ASN A 389 21.82 -10.61 18.15
C ASN A 389 21.18 -10.92 16.80
N ASN A 390 20.05 -11.64 16.79
CA ASN A 390 19.28 -11.87 15.57
C ASN A 390 18.39 -10.65 15.24
N TYR A 391 17.83 -9.97 16.25
CA TYR A 391 16.98 -8.79 16.07
C TYR A 391 17.71 -7.52 15.60
N LEU A 392 18.96 -7.28 16.00
CA LEU A 392 19.68 -6.05 15.64
C LEU A 392 20.21 -6.07 14.20
N LYS A 393 20.64 -7.23 13.68
CA LYS A 393 21.22 -7.31 12.34
C LYS A 393 20.19 -7.15 11.21
N GLU A 394 18.98 -7.69 11.37
CA GLU A 394 17.92 -7.59 10.36
C GLU A 394 17.06 -6.33 10.57
N GLY A 395 16.87 -5.88 11.82
CA GLY A 395 16.13 -4.65 12.12
C GLY A 395 16.82 -3.36 11.64
N GLU A 396 18.15 -3.29 11.63
CA GLU A 396 18.90 -2.15 11.06
C GLU A 396 18.76 -2.08 9.53
N GLN A 397 18.65 -3.21 8.83
CA GLN A 397 18.43 -3.25 7.39
C GLN A 397 17.01 -2.80 7.01
N ILE A 398 15.99 -3.23 7.76
CA ILE A 398 14.61 -2.81 7.52
C ILE A 398 14.41 -1.34 7.93
N SER A 399 14.98 -0.90 9.06
CA SER A 399 14.89 0.50 9.50
C SER A 399 15.57 1.46 8.53
N SER A 400 16.67 1.07 7.90
CA SER A 400 17.33 1.91 6.90
C SER A 400 16.58 1.97 5.57
N LEU A 401 15.89 0.88 5.20
CA LEU A 401 15.00 0.86 4.03
C LEU A 401 13.75 1.73 4.27
N THR A 402 13.13 1.67 5.45
CA THR A 402 11.98 2.53 5.78
C THR A 402 12.36 4.00 5.88
N THR A 403 13.49 4.35 6.48
CA THR A 403 13.95 5.76 6.49
C THR A 403 14.23 6.28 5.09
N ASN A 404 14.79 5.46 4.19
CA ASN A 404 14.98 5.85 2.79
C ASN A 404 13.65 6.05 2.04
N ILE A 405 12.64 5.22 2.31
CA ILE A 405 11.31 5.37 1.71
C ILE A 405 10.61 6.63 2.25
N GLU A 406 10.71 6.90 3.54
CA GLU A 406 10.17 8.11 4.18
C GLU A 406 10.86 9.39 3.66
N GLU A 407 12.18 9.37 3.49
CA GLU A 407 12.93 10.49 2.90
C GLU A 407 12.52 10.74 1.44
N ASN A 408 12.35 9.67 0.65
CA ASN A 408 11.89 9.78 -0.75
C ASN A 408 10.43 10.28 -0.85
N LEU A 409 9.55 9.84 0.04
CA LEU A 409 8.17 10.34 0.14
C LEU A 409 8.16 11.82 0.52
N SER A 410 8.92 12.22 1.54
CA SER A 410 9.02 13.61 1.96
C SER A 410 9.60 14.49 0.84
N HIS A 411 10.58 14.00 0.08
CA HIS A 411 11.10 14.70 -1.09
C HIS A 411 10.04 14.88 -2.19
N SER A 412 9.27 13.83 -2.48
CA SER A 412 8.18 13.91 -3.47
C SER A 412 7.06 14.85 -3.02
N GLU A 413 6.69 14.83 -1.74
CA GLU A 413 5.71 15.77 -1.17
C GLU A 413 6.18 17.23 -1.29
N LEU A 414 7.48 17.49 -1.07
CA LEU A 414 8.05 18.83 -1.26
C LEU A 414 7.93 19.28 -2.73
N GLN A 415 8.28 18.42 -3.68
CA GLN A 415 8.15 18.72 -5.11
C GLN A 415 6.70 18.99 -5.53
N VAL A 416 5.75 18.16 -5.07
CA VAL A 416 4.32 18.36 -5.34
C VAL A 416 3.85 19.68 -4.74
N ASN A 417 4.26 20.02 -3.52
CA ASN A 417 3.92 21.29 -2.89
C ASN A 417 4.53 22.49 -3.62
N GLU A 418 5.74 22.38 -4.18
CA GLU A 418 6.32 23.42 -5.04
C GLU A 418 5.53 23.61 -6.33
N ILE A 419 5.13 22.52 -7.00
CA ILE A 419 4.27 22.57 -8.19
C ILE A 419 2.93 23.21 -7.86
N ILE A 420 2.29 22.84 -6.75
CA ILE A 420 1.04 23.44 -6.30
C ILE A 420 1.22 24.94 -6.03
N LYS A 421 2.30 25.35 -5.36
CA LYS A 421 2.62 26.76 -5.13
C LYS A 421 2.81 27.52 -6.44
N ASP A 422 3.50 26.94 -7.41
CA ASP A 422 3.70 27.54 -8.73
C ASP A 422 2.38 27.66 -9.51
N ILE A 423 1.52 26.65 -9.46
CA ILE A 423 0.17 26.70 -10.04
C ILE A 423 -0.66 27.81 -9.37
N VAL A 424 -0.64 27.90 -8.05
CA VAL A 424 -1.37 28.94 -7.30
C VAL A 424 -0.82 30.33 -7.63
N TYR A 425 0.50 30.47 -7.76
CA TYR A 425 1.15 31.71 -8.14
C TYR A 425 0.78 32.13 -9.57
N LYS A 426 0.87 31.23 -10.54
CA LYS A 426 0.43 31.45 -11.93
C LYS A 426 -1.06 31.79 -12.00
N ARG A 427 -1.89 31.11 -11.21
CA ARG A 427 -3.33 31.42 -11.10
C ARG A 427 -3.55 32.83 -10.54
N LYS A 428 -2.76 33.25 -9.56
CA LYS A 428 -2.85 34.59 -8.98
C LYS A 428 -2.41 35.67 -9.97
N ILE A 429 -1.34 35.43 -10.74
CA ILE A 429 -0.91 36.33 -11.82
C ILE A 429 -2.01 36.45 -12.89
N LEU A 430 -2.56 35.32 -13.33
CA LEU A 430 -3.65 35.30 -14.31
C LEU A 430 -4.93 35.97 -13.78
N SER A 431 -5.15 35.95 -12.46
CA SER A 431 -6.29 36.63 -11.83
C SER A 431 -6.05 38.14 -11.62
N MET A 432 -4.80 38.58 -11.59
CA MET A 432 -4.42 40.00 -11.48
C MET A 432 -4.51 40.73 -12.82
N ASP A 433 -4.43 40.00 -13.93
CA ASP A 433 -4.50 40.56 -15.28
C ASP A 433 -5.89 40.30 -15.89
N PRO A 434 -6.79 41.30 -15.90
CA PRO A 434 -8.19 41.12 -16.29
C PRO A 434 -8.33 40.63 -17.74
N TYR A 435 -7.40 41.00 -18.63
CA TYR A 435 -7.40 40.58 -20.04
C TYR A 435 -7.07 39.09 -20.20
N LYS A 436 -6.12 38.55 -19.42
CA LYS A 436 -5.75 37.12 -19.49
C LYS A 436 -6.77 36.20 -18.84
N ASN A 437 -7.44 36.67 -17.80
CA ASN A 437 -8.55 35.94 -17.19
C ASN A 437 -9.74 35.86 -18.17
N MET A 438 -9.99 36.95 -18.90
CA MET A 438 -10.99 37.00 -19.97
C MET A 438 -10.60 36.13 -21.17
N GLU A 439 -9.33 36.10 -21.58
CA GLU A 439 -8.81 35.21 -22.63
C GLU A 439 -9.02 33.74 -22.26
N ARG A 440 -8.72 33.35 -21.00
CA ARG A 440 -8.98 32.00 -20.49
C ARG A 440 -10.47 31.63 -20.54
N ASP A 441 -11.35 32.56 -20.20
CA ASP A 441 -12.79 32.30 -20.16
C ASP A 441 -13.41 32.30 -21.58
N LEU A 442 -12.83 33.03 -22.53
CA LEU A 442 -13.21 33.04 -23.95
C LEU A 442 -12.73 31.77 -24.69
N PHE A 443 -11.60 31.20 -24.28
CA PHE A 443 -11.00 30.03 -24.96
C PHE A 443 -11.93 28.81 -25.03
N PRO A 444 -12.67 28.42 -23.96
CA PRO A 444 -13.71 27.38 -24.04
C PRO A 444 -14.89 27.77 -24.94
N TYR A 445 -15.29 29.04 -24.97
CA TYR A 445 -16.42 29.49 -25.79
C TYR A 445 -16.10 29.47 -27.29
N PHE A 446 -14.83 29.64 -27.66
CA PHE A 446 -14.36 29.50 -29.04
C PHE A 446 -14.68 28.11 -29.61
N PHE A 447 -14.51 27.05 -28.82
CA PHE A 447 -14.75 25.67 -29.27
C PHE A 447 -16.16 25.17 -29.01
N ASN A 448 -16.81 25.62 -27.93
CA ASN A 448 -18.09 25.05 -27.47
C ASN A 448 -19.33 25.88 -27.84
N ASN A 449 -19.20 27.20 -28.06
CA ASN A 449 -20.37 28.06 -28.34
C ASN A 449 -20.01 29.40 -29.03
N PRO A 450 -19.98 29.46 -30.37
CA PRO A 450 -19.60 30.66 -31.11
C PRO A 450 -20.59 31.83 -30.95
N ALA A 451 -21.83 31.58 -30.53
CA ALA A 451 -22.83 32.62 -30.28
C ALA A 451 -22.54 33.43 -29.01
N LEU A 452 -22.08 32.77 -27.93
CA LEU A 452 -21.69 33.42 -26.67
C LEU A 452 -20.38 34.20 -26.84
N LEU A 453 -19.47 33.70 -27.68
CA LEU A 453 -18.25 34.42 -28.06
C LEU A 453 -18.58 35.77 -28.72
N LYS A 454 -19.55 35.81 -29.66
CA LYS A 454 -20.00 37.06 -30.29
C LYS A 454 -20.62 38.03 -29.28
N GLN A 455 -21.33 37.52 -28.29
CA GLN A 455 -21.95 38.35 -27.25
C GLN A 455 -20.89 38.96 -26.32
N CYS A 456 -19.92 38.17 -25.83
CA CYS A 456 -18.81 38.69 -25.03
C CYS A 456 -17.90 39.65 -25.82
N PHE A 457 -17.68 39.38 -27.11
CA PHE A 457 -16.91 40.29 -27.98
C PHE A 457 -17.62 41.63 -28.21
N ASN A 458 -18.96 41.62 -28.30
CA ASN A 458 -19.76 42.84 -28.37
C ASN A 458 -19.74 43.62 -27.05
N GLU A 459 -19.73 42.95 -25.90
CA GLU A 459 -19.58 43.58 -24.58
C GLU A 459 -18.19 44.24 -24.41
N VAL A 460 -17.12 43.62 -24.91
CA VAL A 460 -15.77 44.22 -24.91
C VAL A 460 -15.71 45.46 -25.81
N ASN A 461 -16.26 45.39 -27.03
CA ASN A 461 -16.33 46.55 -27.93
C ASN A 461 -17.21 47.68 -27.39
N LEU A 462 -18.21 47.38 -26.57
CA LEU A 462 -19.02 48.39 -25.87
C LEU A 462 -18.23 49.03 -24.72
N SER A 463 -17.36 48.28 -24.05
CA SER A 463 -16.50 48.81 -22.98
C SER A 463 -15.36 49.71 -23.50
N GLU A 464 -14.77 49.41 -24.66
CA GLU A 464 -13.78 50.30 -25.30
C GLU A 464 -14.41 51.61 -25.82
N ASN A 465 -15.64 51.56 -26.33
CA ASN A 465 -16.38 52.76 -26.75
C ASN A 465 -16.93 53.61 -25.60
N SER A 466 -16.80 53.16 -24.35
CA SER A 466 -17.15 53.93 -23.15
C SER A 466 -15.96 54.67 -22.51
N LEU A 467 -14.76 54.54 -23.10
CA LEU A 467 -13.52 55.17 -22.66
C LEU A 467 -12.97 56.21 -23.68
N ILE A 468 -13.78 56.65 -24.65
CA ILE A 468 -13.50 57.79 -25.54
C ILE A 468 -14.36 58.98 -25.15
#